data_AF-A0A6L9Y4T6-F1
#
_entry.id   AF-A0A6L9Y4T6-F1
#
_cell.length_a   1.000
_cell.length_b   1.000
_cell.length_c   1.000
_cell.angle_alpha   90.00
_cell.angle_beta   90.00
_cell.angle_gamma   90.00
#
_symmetry.space_group_name_H-M   'P 1'
#
loop_
_entity.id
_entity.type
_entity.pdbx_description
1 polymer ?
#
loop_
_entity_poly.entity_id
_entity_poly.type
_entity_poly.pdbx_seq_one_letter_code
_entity_poly.pdbx_strand_id
1 'polypeptide(L)'
;MKKMTIALLALLVSTQVFAISVNDAQSAISNFYTQYVFGTKDLAKNKKVGTAHFLQKLQDLYEYDCEGTCYATEALRTGAQDELEENAKSKIINITPKDNSQWYRVEYLDMGWKGITDIKVVKENDIIKIDDFKSVFDGASIEQ
;
A
#
# COMPACT_ATOMS: atom_id res chain seq x y z
N MET A 1 -15.37 -55.74 31.15
CA MET A 1 -15.80 -54.36 30.83
C MET A 1 -14.64 -53.64 30.14
N LYS A 2 -14.76 -53.41 28.83
CA LYS A 2 -13.73 -52.78 27.98
C LYS A 2 -13.68 -51.28 28.27
N LYS A 3 -12.50 -50.75 28.63
CA LYS A 3 -12.25 -49.30 28.67
C LYS A 3 -12.01 -48.85 27.22
N MET A 4 -12.93 -48.06 26.66
CA MET A 4 -12.75 -47.45 25.34
C MET A 4 -11.86 -46.22 25.47
N THR A 5 -10.69 -46.29 24.85
CA THR A 5 -9.81 -45.14 24.64
C THR A 5 -10.37 -44.34 23.47
N ILE A 6 -10.81 -43.10 23.70
CA ILE A 6 -11.15 -42.16 22.63
C ILE A 6 -9.88 -41.39 22.30
N ALA A 7 -9.28 -41.68 21.14
CA ALA A 7 -8.21 -40.88 20.58
C ALA A 7 -8.84 -39.68 19.85
N LEU A 8 -8.57 -38.47 20.34
CA LEU A 8 -8.99 -37.22 19.72
C LEU A 8 -8.07 -36.95 18.53
N LEU A 9 -8.56 -37.16 17.30
CA LEU A 9 -7.83 -36.87 16.08
C LEU A 9 -7.92 -35.35 15.81
N ALA A 10 -6.91 -34.58 16.21
CA ALA A 10 -6.80 -33.17 15.84
C ALA A 10 -6.47 -33.10 14.34
N LEU A 11 -7.45 -32.76 13.51
CA LEU A 11 -7.21 -32.40 12.11
C LEU A 11 -6.41 -31.09 12.09
N LEU A 12 -5.12 -31.19 11.81
CA LEU A 12 -4.30 -30.06 11.36
C LEU A 12 -4.81 -29.64 9.98
N VAL A 13 -5.79 -28.72 9.94
CA VAL A 13 -6.10 -28.01 8.70
C VAL A 13 -4.91 -27.09 8.46
N SER A 14 -3.96 -27.53 7.65
CA SER A 14 -2.90 -26.65 7.16
C SER A 14 -3.59 -25.54 6.37
N THR A 15 -3.71 -24.36 6.95
CA THR A 15 -4.08 -23.17 6.19
C THR A 15 -2.99 -22.98 5.14
N GLN A 16 -3.27 -23.38 3.90
CA GLN A 16 -2.43 -23.01 2.77
C GLN A 16 -2.49 -21.49 2.69
N VAL A 17 -1.45 -20.84 3.18
CA VAL A 17 -1.23 -19.41 2.94
C VAL A 17 -0.94 -19.31 1.46
N PHE A 18 -1.96 -19.04 0.65
CA PHE A 18 -1.77 -18.75 -0.76
C PHE A 18 -0.93 -17.47 -0.83
N ALA A 19 0.34 -17.62 -1.19
CA ALA A 19 1.24 -16.49 -1.41
C ALA A 19 0.60 -15.55 -2.45
N ILE A 20 0.68 -14.24 -2.20
CA ILE A 20 0.20 -13.23 -3.13
C ILE A 20 1.03 -13.34 -4.41
N SER A 21 0.37 -13.46 -5.57
CA SER A 21 1.11 -13.44 -6.83
C SER A 21 1.69 -12.05 -7.08
N VAL A 22 2.86 -11.97 -7.72
CA VAL A 22 3.50 -10.68 -8.05
C VAL A 22 2.56 -9.78 -8.87
N ASN A 23 1.84 -10.35 -9.82
CA ASN A 23 0.93 -9.60 -10.69
C ASN A 23 -0.27 -9.04 -9.90
N ASP A 24 -0.81 -9.79 -8.94
CA ASP A 24 -1.93 -9.31 -8.13
C ASP A 24 -1.48 -8.19 -7.18
N ALA A 25 -0.30 -8.32 -6.59
CA ALA A 25 0.30 -7.28 -5.76
C ALA A 25 0.56 -5.99 -6.57
N GLN A 26 1.18 -6.11 -7.74
CA GLN A 26 1.41 -4.98 -8.65
C GLN A 26 0.11 -4.32 -9.07
N SER A 27 -0.93 -5.11 -9.36
CA SER A 27 -2.25 -4.60 -9.72
C SER A 27 -2.91 -3.86 -8.55
N ALA A 28 -2.82 -4.38 -7.33
CA ALA A 28 -3.35 -3.72 -6.13
C ALA A 28 -2.63 -2.40 -5.85
N ILE A 29 -1.30 -2.37 -5.92
CA ILE A 29 -0.48 -1.17 -5.75
C ILE A 29 -0.80 -0.14 -6.85
N SER A 30 -0.85 -0.56 -8.11
CA SER A 30 -1.13 0.32 -9.25
C SER A 30 -2.52 0.96 -9.15
N ASN A 31 -3.52 0.17 -8.76
CA ASN A 31 -4.87 0.66 -8.53
C ASN A 31 -4.88 1.68 -7.38
N PHE A 32 -4.23 1.37 -6.25
CA PHE A 32 -4.17 2.27 -5.11
C PHE A 32 -3.56 3.63 -5.48
N TYR A 33 -2.41 3.61 -6.16
CA TYR A 33 -1.72 4.83 -6.60
C TYR A 33 -2.58 5.65 -7.57
N THR A 34 -3.10 5.01 -8.62
CA THR A 34 -3.88 5.70 -9.67
C THR A 34 -5.18 6.30 -9.13
N GLN A 35 -5.80 5.67 -8.14
CA GLN A 35 -7.10 6.09 -7.63
C GLN A 35 -7.02 7.06 -6.45
N TYR A 36 -6.11 6.84 -5.50
CA TYR A 36 -6.08 7.56 -4.20
C TYR A 36 -4.83 8.41 -3.97
N VAL A 37 -3.70 8.08 -4.59
CA VAL A 37 -2.45 8.87 -4.43
C VAL A 37 -2.37 9.97 -5.48
N PHE A 38 -2.55 9.61 -6.75
CA PHE A 38 -2.56 10.55 -7.89
C PHE A 38 -3.98 10.91 -8.34
N GLY A 39 -4.95 10.07 -7.99
CA GLY A 39 -6.34 10.26 -8.36
C GLY A 39 -7.11 11.12 -7.36
N THR A 40 -8.40 11.24 -7.60
CA THR A 40 -9.32 12.07 -6.82
C THR A 40 -10.28 11.25 -5.94
N LYS A 41 -10.08 9.93 -5.84
CA LYS A 41 -10.96 9.11 -5.00
C LYS A 41 -10.65 9.31 -3.53
N ASP A 42 -11.72 9.40 -2.75
CA ASP A 42 -11.68 9.50 -1.30
C ASP A 42 -11.46 8.11 -0.67
N LEU A 43 -10.29 7.94 -0.03
CA LEU A 43 -9.93 6.70 0.65
C LEU A 43 -10.87 6.37 1.83
N ALA A 44 -11.46 7.38 2.48
CA ALA A 44 -12.39 7.17 3.58
C ALA A 44 -13.66 6.42 3.16
N LYS A 45 -14.04 6.50 1.88
CA LYS A 45 -15.14 5.73 1.29
C LYS A 45 -14.78 4.30 0.91
N ASN A 46 -13.49 3.93 0.90
CA ASN A 46 -13.05 2.61 0.48
C ASN A 46 -11.87 2.06 1.32
N LYS A 47 -12.00 2.11 2.64
CA LYS A 47 -10.98 1.66 3.60
C LYS A 47 -10.50 0.21 3.41
N LYS A 48 -11.27 -0.67 2.75
CA LYS A 48 -10.90 -2.08 2.53
C LYS A 48 -9.63 -2.29 1.69
N VAL A 49 -9.13 -1.27 0.99
CA VAL A 49 -7.89 -1.35 0.20
C VAL A 49 -6.62 -1.26 1.07
N GLY A 50 -6.75 -0.87 2.34
CA GLY A 50 -5.67 -0.79 3.31
C GLY A 50 -5.93 -1.63 4.55
N THR A 51 -4.88 -2.05 5.24
CA THR A 51 -5.00 -2.64 6.58
C THR A 51 -5.30 -1.56 7.63
N ALA A 52 -5.76 -1.95 8.81
CA ALA A 52 -5.96 -1.00 9.91
C ALA A 52 -4.65 -0.29 10.28
N HIS A 53 -3.52 -1.01 10.24
CA HIS A 53 -2.19 -0.45 10.48
C HIS A 53 -1.85 0.66 9.47
N PHE A 54 -1.99 0.37 8.17
CA PHE A 54 -1.74 1.36 7.12
C PHE A 54 -2.64 2.60 7.26
N LEU A 55 -3.93 2.39 7.49
CA LEU A 55 -4.90 3.48 7.63
C LEU A 55 -4.65 4.33 8.88
N GLN A 56 -4.21 3.72 9.98
CA GLN A 56 -3.82 4.48 11.17
C GLN A 56 -2.58 5.33 10.87
N LYS A 57 -1.56 4.74 10.24
CA LYS A 57 -0.35 5.47 9.85
C LYS A 57 -0.66 6.70 8.97
N LEU A 58 -1.59 6.59 8.03
CA LEU A 58 -2.01 7.72 7.20
C LEU A 58 -2.81 8.78 7.97
N GLN A 59 -3.58 8.40 8.99
CA GLN A 59 -4.25 9.36 9.86
C GLN A 59 -3.24 10.12 10.73
N ASP A 60 -2.25 9.40 11.28
CA ASP A 60 -1.21 9.99 12.13
C ASP A 60 -0.33 11.01 11.36
N LEU A 61 -0.24 10.87 10.03
CA LEU A 61 0.48 11.77 9.13
C LEU A 61 -0.38 12.94 8.62
N TYR A 62 -1.67 12.95 8.90
CA TYR A 62 -2.56 14.02 8.43
C TYR A 62 -2.49 15.20 9.39
N GLU A 63 -1.85 16.30 8.95
CA GLU A 63 -1.53 17.44 9.82
C GLU A 63 -2.60 18.54 9.82
N TYR A 64 -3.64 18.41 9.00
CA TYR A 64 -4.68 19.43 8.81
C TYR A 64 -5.97 19.09 9.55
N ASP A 65 -6.70 20.13 9.96
CA ASP A 65 -8.07 19.96 10.45
C ASP A 65 -8.96 19.40 9.33
N CYS A 66 -9.76 18.40 9.65
CA CYS A 66 -10.73 17.88 8.71
C CYS A 66 -12.01 17.36 9.36
N GLU A 67 -13.08 17.35 8.58
CA GLU A 67 -14.35 16.76 9.00
C GLU A 67 -14.34 15.24 8.77
N GLY A 68 -14.37 14.46 9.85
CA GLY A 68 -14.44 13.00 9.78
C GLY A 68 -13.06 12.33 9.80
N THR A 69 -12.90 11.25 9.01
CA THR A 69 -11.63 10.52 8.93
C THR A 69 -10.87 10.91 7.68
N CYS A 70 -9.65 11.44 7.85
CA CYS A 70 -8.78 11.81 6.74
C CYS A 70 -7.52 10.96 6.74
N TYR A 71 -6.95 10.81 5.54
CA TYR A 71 -5.79 9.96 5.31
C TYR A 71 -4.82 10.74 4.43
N ALA A 72 -3.60 10.93 4.90
CA ALA A 72 -2.55 11.65 4.17
C ALA A 72 -1.98 10.81 3.02
N THR A 73 -2.76 10.53 1.97
CA THR A 73 -2.28 9.75 0.81
C THR A 73 -1.15 10.46 0.06
N GLU A 74 -1.04 11.78 0.22
CA GLU A 74 0.10 12.60 -0.20
C GLU A 74 1.43 12.19 0.45
N ALA A 75 1.42 11.51 1.60
CA ALA A 75 2.65 10.97 2.19
C ALA A 75 3.32 9.87 1.34
N LEU A 76 2.63 9.38 0.30
CA LEU A 76 3.16 8.45 -0.70
C LEU A 76 3.67 9.13 -1.98
N ARG A 77 3.60 10.48 -2.03
CA ARG A 77 4.07 11.34 -3.13
C ARG A 77 5.43 11.96 -2.80
N THR A 78 5.94 12.78 -3.71
CA THR A 78 7.08 13.67 -3.43
C THR A 78 6.61 14.87 -2.61
N GLY A 79 7.54 15.56 -1.93
CA GLY A 79 7.24 16.81 -1.23
C GLY A 79 7.03 18.02 -2.14
N ALA A 80 7.02 17.85 -3.47
CA ALA A 80 6.80 18.94 -4.42
C ALA A 80 5.41 19.54 -4.28
N GLN A 81 5.33 20.87 -4.26
CA GLN A 81 4.06 21.60 -4.32
C GLN A 81 3.66 21.92 -5.76
N ASP A 82 4.65 22.21 -6.61
CA ASP A 82 4.45 22.58 -8.01
C ASP A 82 4.92 21.48 -8.97
N GLU A 83 4.43 21.52 -10.21
CA GLU A 83 4.92 20.67 -11.27
C GLU A 83 6.35 21.05 -11.71
N LEU A 84 7.19 20.06 -12.03
CA LEU A 84 8.57 20.29 -12.47
C LEU A 84 8.61 20.98 -13.84
N GLU A 85 7.68 20.59 -14.71
CA GLU A 85 7.51 21.14 -16.05
C GLU A 85 6.01 21.33 -16.32
N GLU A 86 5.69 22.27 -17.22
CA GLU A 86 4.30 22.61 -17.54
C GLU A 86 3.51 21.36 -17.99
N ASN A 87 2.34 21.16 -17.39
CA ASN A 87 1.43 20.03 -17.66
C ASN A 87 1.98 18.64 -17.31
N ALA A 88 3.06 18.52 -16.54
CA ALA A 88 3.59 17.23 -16.13
C ALA A 88 2.53 16.41 -15.38
N LYS A 89 2.51 15.09 -15.57
CA LYS A 89 1.50 14.20 -14.98
C LYS A 89 2.13 13.19 -14.03
N SER A 90 1.45 12.94 -12.91
CA SER A 90 1.84 11.85 -12.02
C SER A 90 1.51 10.48 -12.64
N LYS A 91 2.47 9.55 -12.58
CA LYS A 91 2.32 8.19 -13.10
C LYS A 91 3.33 7.25 -12.46
N ILE A 92 2.94 5.99 -12.34
CA ILE A 92 3.88 4.92 -11.98
C ILE A 92 4.79 4.65 -13.18
N ILE A 93 6.09 4.51 -12.90
CA ILE A 93 7.10 4.10 -13.88
C ILE A 93 7.35 2.60 -13.77
N ASN A 94 7.50 2.09 -12.55
CA ASN A 94 7.80 0.68 -12.34
C ASN A 94 7.34 0.21 -10.95
N ILE A 95 7.02 -1.09 -10.83
CA ILE A 95 6.76 -1.75 -9.56
C ILE A 95 7.56 -3.04 -9.53
N THR A 96 8.57 -3.13 -8.66
CA THR A 96 9.45 -4.32 -8.56
C THR A 96 9.35 -4.98 -7.19
N PRO A 97 9.23 -6.30 -7.10
CA PRO A 97 9.27 -7.00 -5.82
C PRO A 97 10.65 -6.84 -5.17
N LYS A 98 10.68 -6.72 -3.84
CA LYS A 98 11.90 -6.70 -3.05
C LYS A 98 12.10 -8.06 -2.38
N ASP A 99 12.92 -8.91 -3.00
CA ASP A 99 13.28 -10.24 -2.51
C ASP A 99 12.06 -11.11 -2.14
N ASN A 100 12.22 -12.08 -1.23
CA ASN A 100 11.14 -12.91 -0.69
C ASN A 100 10.28 -12.16 0.37
N SER A 101 10.26 -10.83 0.32
CA SER A 101 9.47 -10.01 1.24
C SER A 101 8.17 -9.58 0.56
N GLN A 102 7.14 -9.26 1.35
CA GLN A 102 5.89 -8.70 0.83
C GLN A 102 6.01 -7.22 0.44
N TRP A 103 7.24 -6.72 0.27
CA TRP A 103 7.53 -5.35 -0.11
C TRP A 103 7.81 -5.24 -1.60
N TYR A 104 7.36 -4.13 -2.16
CA TYR A 104 7.52 -3.76 -3.55
C TYR A 104 8.07 -2.34 -3.63
N ARG A 105 9.05 -2.10 -4.50
CA ARG A 105 9.53 -0.78 -4.83
C ARG A 105 8.66 -0.18 -5.92
N VAL A 106 8.05 0.96 -5.63
CA VAL A 106 7.30 1.77 -6.59
C VAL A 106 8.15 2.95 -6.99
N GLU A 107 8.52 3.00 -8.26
CA GLU A 107 9.13 4.17 -8.87
C GLU A 107 8.05 4.93 -9.64
N TYR A 108 7.97 6.23 -9.42
CA TYR A 108 6.94 7.06 -10.02
C TYR A 108 7.46 8.44 -10.40
N LEU A 109 6.72 9.10 -11.28
CA LEU A 109 6.77 10.54 -11.46
C LEU A 109 5.58 11.15 -10.75
N ASP A 110 5.80 12.24 -10.05
CA ASP A 110 4.80 13.03 -9.36
C ASP A 110 4.82 14.44 -9.93
N MET A 111 3.92 14.72 -10.87
CA MET A 111 3.93 15.97 -11.64
C MET A 111 5.33 16.30 -12.20
N GLY A 112 6.03 15.28 -12.69
CA GLY A 112 7.38 15.38 -13.25
C GLY A 112 8.51 15.10 -12.26
N TRP A 113 8.26 15.18 -10.94
CA TRP A 113 9.26 14.89 -9.92
C TRP A 113 9.43 13.40 -9.71
N LYS A 114 10.67 12.91 -9.69
CA LYS A 114 10.93 11.49 -9.43
C LYS A 114 10.73 11.16 -7.96
N GLY A 115 9.91 10.15 -7.67
CA GLY A 115 9.76 9.59 -6.33
C GLY A 115 9.97 8.07 -6.30
N ILE A 116 10.42 7.58 -5.15
CA ILE A 116 10.53 6.14 -4.88
C ILE A 116 9.97 5.84 -3.50
N THR A 117 8.99 4.94 -3.44
CA THR A 117 8.37 4.47 -2.20
C THR A 117 8.37 2.95 -2.19
N ASP A 118 8.80 2.35 -1.08
CA ASP A 118 8.61 0.92 -0.85
C ASP A 118 7.23 0.71 -0.21
N ILE A 119 6.43 -0.22 -0.74
CA ILE A 119 5.07 -0.54 -0.33
C ILE A 119 4.99 -1.99 0.11
N LYS A 120 4.42 -2.25 1.27
CA LYS A 120 4.11 -3.59 1.74
C LYS A 120 2.65 -3.93 1.44
N VAL A 121 2.41 -5.15 0.96
CA VAL A 121 1.06 -5.67 0.76
C VAL A 121 0.81 -6.93 1.57
N VAL A 122 -0.42 -7.15 2.00
CA VAL A 122 -0.83 -8.38 2.68
C VAL A 122 -2.13 -8.92 2.07
N LYS A 123 -2.42 -10.19 2.31
CA LYS A 123 -3.69 -10.81 1.94
C LYS A 123 -4.48 -11.10 3.22
N GLU A 124 -5.59 -10.41 3.40
CA GLU A 124 -6.49 -10.60 4.54
C GLU A 124 -7.89 -10.92 4.02
N ASN A 125 -8.46 -12.05 4.45
CA ASN A 125 -9.79 -12.51 4.03
C ASN A 125 -9.98 -12.48 2.50
N ASP A 126 -8.99 -13.03 1.79
CA ASP A 126 -8.90 -13.06 0.33
C ASP A 126 -8.82 -11.72 -0.42
N ILE A 127 -8.62 -10.62 0.31
CA ILE A 127 -8.42 -9.29 -0.26
C ILE A 127 -6.95 -8.89 -0.09
N ILE A 128 -6.31 -8.46 -1.17
CA ILE A 128 -4.97 -7.84 -1.13
C ILE A 128 -5.11 -6.39 -0.69
N LYS A 129 -4.34 -6.00 0.32
CA LYS A 129 -4.38 -4.67 0.94
C LYS A 129 -2.99 -4.08 1.03
N ILE A 130 -2.91 -2.75 1.02
CA ILE A 130 -1.70 -2.03 1.40
C ILE A 130 -1.57 -2.09 2.92
N ASP A 131 -0.40 -2.49 3.42
CA ASP A 131 -0.14 -2.70 4.84
C ASP A 131 0.80 -1.66 5.45
N ASP A 132 1.81 -1.25 4.70
CA ASP A 132 2.78 -0.25 5.15
C ASP A 132 3.47 0.39 3.95
N PHE A 133 4.16 1.51 4.19
CA PHE A 133 4.96 2.18 3.18
C PHE A 133 6.17 2.88 3.81
N LYS A 134 7.20 3.09 3.00
CA LYS A 134 8.39 3.85 3.38
C LYS A 134 8.88 4.67 2.18
N SER A 135 8.96 5.99 2.33
CA SER A 135 9.64 6.83 1.35
C SER A 135 11.13 6.45 1.29
N VAL A 136 11.64 6.28 0.07
CA VAL A 136 13.03 5.90 -0.21
C VAL A 136 13.78 7.06 -0.85
N PHE A 137 13.11 7.79 -1.74
CA PHE A 137 13.69 8.90 -2.47
C PHE A 137 12.62 9.93 -2.80
N ASP A 138 12.96 11.19 -2.57
CA ASP A 138 12.16 12.36 -2.93
C ASP A 138 12.99 13.29 -3.81
N GLY A 139 12.70 13.31 -5.11
CA GLY A 139 13.39 14.16 -6.08
C GLY A 139 13.16 15.65 -5.84
N ALA A 140 12.05 16.03 -5.20
CA ALA A 140 11.75 17.42 -4.88
C ALA A 140 12.68 17.98 -3.78
N SER A 141 13.28 17.11 -2.97
CA SER A 141 14.20 17.52 -1.89
C SER A 141 15.60 17.93 -2.38
N ILE A 142 15.91 17.68 -3.65
CA ILE A 142 17.26 17.92 -4.22
C ILE A 142 17.35 19.28 -4.93
N GLU A 143 16.21 19.83 -5.37
CA GLU A 143 16.16 21.08 -6.15
C GLU A 143 15.66 22.30 -5.33
N GLN A 144 15.48 22.14 -4.02
CA GLN A 144 15.10 23.21 -3.08
C GLN A 144 16.30 24.01 -2.56
#